data_AF-A0A8T4RR67-F1
#
_entry.id   AF-A0A8T4RR67-F1
#
_cell.length_a   1.000
_cell.length_b   1.000
_cell.length_c   1.000
_cell.angle_alpha   90.00
_cell.angle_beta   90.00
_cell.angle_gamma   90.00
#
_symmetry.space_group_name_H-M   'P 1'
#
loop_
_entity.id
_entity.type
_entity.pdbx_description
1 polymer ?
#
loop_
_entity_poly.entity_id
_entity_poly.type
_entity_poly.pdbx_seq_one_letter_code
_entity_poly.pdbx_strand_id
1 'polypeptide(L)'
;MARISQVSMEFMLVFGLVLLVSGIFLKVLNSKVSDFQDQEDFVLMQNLASVLRNEVLLATQVNNNYIRQFVIPPNLNGKNYSLALEKDILSINITGEKGKSVAVIFPAEIKGGFLEKNHPGFLNYCITKNSNDIRISRNLVSLELASVNGDYVVLSSSIKKKDTFTLYLRSDCVFNLQSVSFDLVYSPKVSFQGAKVPDTHLSAVANSINDPLSKWMGKAGYYTSSCSASSALRCNQMFIVKLGKGPLGSGVVLELEFKADQIGDSDIGVRNLEVIDNKIGPNSPGYIPPSSQGVKINIKS
;
A
#
# COMPACT_ATOMS: atom_id res chain seq x y z
N MET A 1 11.85 31.31 -77.12
CA MET A 1 11.87 30.21 -76.12
C MET A 1 12.11 30.67 -74.68
N ALA A 2 12.63 31.89 -74.40
CA ALA A 2 12.92 32.36 -73.04
C ALA A 2 11.68 32.49 -72.11
N ARG A 3 10.48 32.74 -72.66
CA ARG A 3 9.26 32.98 -71.88
C ARG A 3 8.82 31.79 -71.02
N ILE A 4 9.09 30.56 -71.47
CA ILE A 4 8.72 29.33 -70.75
C ILE A 4 9.64 29.12 -69.54
N SER A 5 10.92 29.49 -69.65
CA SER A 5 11.89 29.39 -68.55
C SER A 5 11.56 30.34 -67.40
N GLN A 6 11.12 31.56 -67.73
CA GLN A 6 10.76 32.58 -66.72
C GLN A 6 9.56 32.15 -65.87
N VAL A 7 8.50 31.61 -66.49
CA VAL A 7 7.30 31.16 -65.77
C VAL A 7 7.61 30.00 -64.82
N SER A 8 8.46 29.06 -65.24
CA SER A 8 8.89 27.96 -64.37
C SER A 8 9.67 28.45 -63.14
N MET A 9 10.51 29.47 -63.31
CA MET A 9 11.28 30.05 -62.21
C MET A 9 10.39 30.79 -61.20
N GLU A 10 9.45 31.61 -61.68
CA GLU A 10 8.47 32.30 -60.82
C GLU A 10 7.59 31.30 -60.06
N PHE A 11 7.15 30.23 -60.73
CA PHE A 11 6.40 29.14 -60.09
C PHE A 11 7.20 28.45 -58.98
N MET A 12 8.47 28.11 -59.23
CA MET A 12 9.32 27.49 -58.21
C MET A 12 9.50 28.39 -56.99
N LEU A 13 9.66 29.70 -57.19
CA LEU A 13 9.83 30.67 -56.09
C LEU A 13 8.56 30.75 -55.25
N VAL A 14 7.39 30.91 -55.88
CA VAL A 14 6.10 30.95 -55.18
C VAL A 14 5.84 29.63 -54.45
N PHE A 15 6.07 28.50 -55.10
CA PHE A 15 5.89 27.19 -54.49
C PHE A 15 6.82 26.98 -53.30
N GLY A 16 8.09 27.37 -53.40
CA GLY A 16 9.05 27.33 -52.30
C GLY A 16 8.62 28.20 -51.12
N LEU A 17 8.09 29.40 -51.38
CA LEU A 17 7.55 30.28 -50.34
C LEU A 17 6.35 29.65 -49.63
N VAL A 18 5.41 29.05 -50.37
CA VAL A 18 4.25 28.36 -49.80
C VAL A 18 4.69 27.19 -48.92
N LEU A 19 5.67 26.40 -49.35
CA LEU A 19 6.21 25.30 -48.55
C LEU A 19 6.88 25.80 -47.27
N LEU A 20 7.64 26.89 -47.34
CA LEU A 20 8.29 27.50 -46.18
C LEU A 20 7.24 27.97 -45.16
N VAL A 21 6.24 28.74 -45.62
CA VAL A 21 5.15 29.23 -44.75
C VAL A 21 4.37 28.07 -44.14
N SER A 22 4.07 27.03 -44.94
CA SER A 22 3.40 25.82 -44.46
C SER A 22 4.23 25.08 -43.41
N GLY A 23 5.56 25.00 -43.60
CA GLY A 23 6.47 24.39 -42.63
C GLY A 23 6.51 25.14 -41.29
N ILE A 24 6.55 26.48 -41.33
CA ILE A 24 6.45 27.31 -40.11
C ILE A 24 5.10 27.11 -39.43
N PHE A 25 4.01 27.10 -40.20
CA PHE A 25 2.66 26.92 -39.68
C PHE A 25 2.49 25.57 -38.98
N LEU A 26 2.95 24.48 -39.60
CA LEU A 26 2.92 23.13 -39.00
C LEU A 26 3.75 23.07 -37.72
N LYS A 27 4.90 23.75 -37.66
CA LYS A 27 5.70 23.83 -36.44
C LYS A 27 4.96 24.53 -35.30
N VAL A 28 4.29 25.65 -35.58
CA VAL A 28 3.49 26.39 -34.59
C VAL A 28 2.30 25.54 -34.12
N LEU A 29 1.61 24.87 -35.04
CA LEU A 29 0.51 23.96 -34.70
C LEU A 29 0.97 22.82 -33.78
N ASN A 30 2.08 22.16 -34.10
CA ASN A 30 2.60 21.08 -33.27
C ASN A 30 2.98 21.55 -31.86
N SER A 31 3.54 22.77 -31.73
CA SER A 31 3.80 23.37 -30.43
C SER A 31 2.51 23.58 -29.63
N LYS A 32 1.45 24.07 -30.28
CA LYS A 32 0.16 24.29 -29.61
C LYS A 32 -0.53 23.00 -29.19
N VAL A 33 -0.47 21.96 -30.03
CA VAL A 33 -0.99 20.64 -29.68
C VAL A 33 -0.27 20.08 -28.45
N SER A 34 1.06 20.23 -28.36
CA SER A 34 1.82 19.85 -27.17
C SER A 34 1.40 20.66 -25.94
N ASP A 35 1.26 21.99 -26.05
CA ASP A 35 0.80 22.84 -24.95
C ASP A 35 -0.58 22.40 -24.42
N PHE A 36 -1.51 22.03 -25.32
CA PHE A 36 -2.84 21.56 -24.94
C PHE A 36 -2.80 20.21 -24.22
N GLN A 37 -1.99 19.26 -24.69
CA GLN A 37 -1.80 17.97 -24.01
C GLN A 37 -1.23 18.17 -22.60
N ASP A 38 -0.29 19.10 -22.45
CA ASP A 38 0.31 19.42 -21.15
C ASP A 38 -0.71 20.00 -20.17
N GLN A 39 -1.61 20.87 -20.65
CA GLN A 39 -2.70 21.42 -19.86
C GLN A 39 -3.72 20.34 -19.48
N GLU A 40 -4.08 19.46 -20.40
CA GLU A 40 -5.00 18.35 -20.15
C GLU A 40 -4.45 17.42 -19.07
N ASP A 41 -3.18 17.02 -19.19
CA ASP A 41 -2.50 16.18 -18.21
C ASP A 41 -2.47 16.83 -16.81
N PHE A 42 -2.23 18.14 -16.75
CA PHE A 42 -2.24 18.89 -15.50
C PHE A 42 -3.63 18.92 -14.86
N VAL A 43 -4.68 19.14 -15.63
CA VAL A 43 -6.07 19.09 -15.15
C VAL A 43 -6.44 17.69 -14.66
N LEU A 44 -6.01 16.64 -15.36
CA LEU A 44 -6.22 15.26 -14.93
C LEU A 44 -5.52 14.94 -13.60
N MET A 45 -4.28 15.39 -13.42
CA MET A 45 -3.57 15.26 -12.15
C MET A 45 -4.28 16.02 -11.02
N GLN A 46 -4.76 17.25 -11.27
CA GLN A 46 -5.53 18.02 -10.28
C GLN A 46 -6.84 17.33 -9.91
N ASN A 47 -7.55 16.79 -10.88
CA ASN A 47 -8.80 16.05 -10.64
C ASN A 47 -8.54 14.82 -9.77
N LEU A 48 -7.49 14.04 -10.07
CA LEU A 48 -7.09 12.91 -9.25
C LEU A 48 -6.73 13.34 -7.83
N ALA A 49 -5.92 14.39 -7.68
CA ALA A 49 -5.54 14.92 -6.37
C ALA A 49 -6.75 15.43 -5.57
N SER A 50 -7.71 16.08 -6.24
CA SER A 50 -8.97 16.55 -5.65
C SER A 50 -9.84 15.39 -5.16
N VAL A 51 -9.99 14.34 -5.98
CA VAL A 51 -10.71 13.13 -5.58
C VAL A 51 -10.06 12.50 -4.34
N LEU A 52 -8.75 12.29 -4.34
CA LEU A 52 -8.03 11.71 -3.20
C LEU A 52 -8.15 12.59 -1.94
N ARG A 53 -8.04 13.91 -2.08
CA ARG A 53 -8.22 14.85 -0.97
C ARG A 53 -9.63 14.79 -0.41
N ASN A 54 -10.65 14.69 -1.26
CA ASN A 54 -12.04 14.60 -0.84
C ASN A 54 -12.32 13.27 -0.12
N GLU A 55 -11.71 12.16 -0.56
CA GLU A 55 -11.80 10.88 0.15
C GLU A 55 -11.21 10.97 1.56
N VAL A 56 -10.05 11.62 1.70
CA VAL A 56 -9.41 11.86 3.00
C VAL A 56 -10.24 12.81 3.86
N LEU A 57 -10.76 13.90 3.30
CA LEU A 57 -11.62 14.83 4.00
C LEU A 57 -12.92 14.17 4.48
N LEU A 58 -13.50 13.29 3.68
CA LEU A 58 -14.66 12.52 4.12
C LEU A 58 -14.27 11.60 5.28
N ALA A 59 -13.12 10.94 5.20
CA ALA A 59 -12.61 10.10 6.28
C ALA A 59 -12.38 10.88 7.59
N THR A 60 -11.93 12.15 7.54
CA THR A 60 -11.75 12.94 8.77
C THR A 60 -13.08 13.25 9.46
N GLN A 61 -14.17 13.41 8.72
CA GLN A 61 -15.48 13.84 9.21
C GLN A 61 -16.36 12.71 9.76
N VAL A 62 -16.11 11.47 9.34
CA VAL A 62 -16.87 10.29 9.75
C VAL A 62 -16.36 9.71 11.08
N ASN A 63 -17.20 8.91 11.73
CA ASN A 63 -16.87 8.22 12.98
C ASN A 63 -15.79 7.14 12.80
N ASN A 64 -15.23 6.68 13.92
CA ASN A 64 -14.27 5.57 13.95
C ASN A 64 -14.85 4.30 13.30
N ASN A 65 -13.95 3.44 12.79
CA ASN A 65 -14.26 2.24 12.02
C ASN A 65 -14.82 2.53 10.61
N TYR A 66 -14.55 3.71 10.07
CA TYR A 66 -14.85 4.02 8.68
C TYR A 66 -13.91 3.29 7.74
N ILE A 67 -14.48 2.73 6.68
CA ILE A 67 -13.77 2.00 5.63
C ILE A 67 -14.45 2.35 4.32
N ARG A 68 -13.66 2.83 3.35
CA ARG A 68 -14.16 3.04 1.99
C ARG A 68 -13.13 2.57 0.99
N GLN A 69 -13.59 1.78 0.03
CA GLN A 69 -12.80 1.42 -1.14
C GLN A 69 -13.00 2.47 -2.23
N PHE A 70 -11.92 2.81 -2.90
CA PHE A 70 -11.93 3.71 -4.05
C PHE A 70 -10.94 3.21 -5.09
N VAL A 71 -11.19 3.60 -6.34
CA VAL A 71 -10.41 3.12 -7.48
C VAL A 71 -9.51 4.23 -7.96
N ILE A 72 -8.24 3.90 -8.15
CA ILE A 72 -7.26 4.79 -8.77
C ILE A 72 -7.06 4.33 -10.23
N PRO A 73 -7.16 5.25 -11.22
CA PRO A 73 -6.97 4.87 -12.62
C PRO A 73 -5.54 4.37 -12.86
N PRO A 74 -5.31 3.34 -13.70
CA PRO A 74 -3.97 2.81 -13.95
C PRO A 74 -3.04 3.81 -14.66
N ASN A 75 -3.62 4.70 -15.45
CA ASN A 75 -2.92 5.72 -16.24
C ASN A 75 -3.74 7.01 -16.28
N LEU A 76 -3.06 8.12 -16.58
CA LEU A 76 -3.69 9.41 -16.86
C LEU A 76 -3.44 9.70 -18.33
N ASN A 77 -4.49 9.73 -19.14
CA ASN A 77 -4.40 9.92 -20.59
C ASN A 77 -3.43 8.92 -21.28
N GLY A 78 -3.46 7.65 -20.86
CA GLY A 78 -2.54 6.62 -21.36
C GLY A 78 -1.09 6.73 -20.86
N LYS A 79 -0.76 7.76 -20.07
CA LYS A 79 0.57 7.95 -19.48
C LYS A 79 0.66 7.33 -18.09
N ASN A 80 1.81 6.72 -17.81
CA ASN A 80 2.13 6.22 -16.47
C ASN A 80 2.39 7.40 -15.54
N TYR A 81 2.02 7.25 -14.27
CA TYR A 81 2.26 8.25 -13.24
C TYR A 81 2.63 7.57 -11.92
N SER A 82 3.23 8.32 -11.02
CA SER A 82 3.54 7.90 -9.65
C SER A 82 2.78 8.76 -8.65
N LEU A 83 2.39 8.11 -7.55
CA LEU A 83 1.84 8.75 -6.36
C LEU A 83 2.87 8.58 -5.24
N ALA A 84 3.27 9.69 -4.63
CA ALA A 84 4.09 9.69 -3.44
C ALA A 84 3.30 10.39 -2.32
N LEU A 85 3.30 9.79 -1.13
CA LEU A 85 2.65 10.34 0.05
C LEU A 85 3.69 10.48 1.15
N GLU A 86 3.95 11.73 1.54
CA GLU A 86 4.87 12.06 2.62
C GLU A 86 4.10 12.80 3.70
N LYS A 87 3.77 12.09 4.79
CA LYS A 87 2.91 12.57 5.89
C LYS A 87 1.51 12.97 5.41
N ASP A 88 1.29 14.27 5.21
CA ASP A 88 0.05 14.89 4.76
C ASP A 88 0.16 15.43 3.32
N ILE A 89 1.32 15.30 2.65
CA ILE A 89 1.52 15.83 1.30
C ILE A 89 1.44 14.69 0.27
N LEU A 90 0.44 14.77 -0.60
CA LEU A 90 0.33 13.93 -1.80
C LEU A 90 1.04 14.62 -2.97
N SER A 91 1.96 13.91 -3.61
CA SER A 91 2.61 14.32 -4.86
C SER A 91 2.25 13.35 -5.99
N ILE A 92 1.81 13.90 -7.13
CA ILE A 92 1.46 13.17 -8.34
C ILE A 92 2.43 13.60 -9.44
N ASN A 93 3.12 12.64 -10.07
CA ASN A 93 4.10 12.91 -11.13
C ASN A 93 3.84 12.02 -12.34
N ILE A 94 3.88 12.57 -13.55
CA ILE A 94 3.84 11.76 -14.78
C ILE A 94 5.23 11.17 -15.03
N THR A 95 5.30 9.85 -15.18
CA THR A 95 6.56 9.12 -15.36
C THR A 95 7.15 9.45 -16.73
N GLY A 96 8.39 9.92 -16.76
CA GLY A 96 9.10 10.25 -17.99
C GLY A 96 9.05 11.72 -18.39
N GLU A 97 8.26 12.54 -17.69
CA GLU A 97 8.16 13.97 -17.93
C GLU A 97 8.79 14.76 -16.77
N LYS A 98 9.83 15.55 -17.05
CA LYS A 98 10.51 16.36 -16.02
C LYS A 98 9.70 17.61 -15.74
N GLY A 99 9.45 17.89 -14.46
CA GLY A 99 8.88 19.16 -14.00
C GLY A 99 7.35 19.23 -13.98
N LYS A 100 6.63 18.15 -14.33
CA LYS A 100 5.18 18.09 -14.21
C LYS A 100 4.79 17.33 -12.95
N SER A 101 4.49 18.09 -11.91
CA SER A 101 4.02 17.56 -10.64
C SER A 101 2.84 18.37 -10.11
N VAL A 102 1.92 17.69 -9.45
CA VAL A 102 0.86 18.31 -8.64
C VAL A 102 1.07 17.85 -7.21
N ALA A 103 1.14 18.81 -6.28
CA ALA A 103 1.20 18.56 -4.86
C ALA A 103 -0.05 19.09 -4.16
N VAL A 104 -0.64 18.29 -3.27
CA VAL A 104 -1.81 18.65 -2.48
C VAL A 104 -1.58 18.26 -1.04
N ILE A 105 -1.95 19.15 -0.11
CA ILE A 105 -1.90 18.92 1.33
C ILE A 105 -3.26 18.37 1.78
N PHE A 106 -3.22 17.26 2.50
CA PHE A 106 -4.37 16.62 3.12
C PHE A 106 -4.75 17.28 4.45
N PRO A 107 -6.03 17.18 4.87
CA PRO A 107 -6.50 17.79 6.12
C PRO A 107 -6.02 17.07 7.40
N ALA A 108 -5.34 15.93 7.27
CA ALA A 108 -4.81 15.14 8.37
C ALA A 108 -3.58 14.35 7.90
N GLU A 109 -2.73 13.95 8.84
CA GLU A 109 -1.62 13.03 8.56
C GLU A 109 -2.16 11.66 8.14
N ILE A 110 -1.63 11.13 7.04
CA ILE A 110 -2.07 9.86 6.47
C ILE A 110 -0.99 8.81 6.64
N LYS A 111 -1.34 7.72 7.33
CA LYS A 111 -0.48 6.55 7.47
C LYS A 111 -0.60 5.64 6.24
N GLY A 112 0.42 4.82 6.01
CA GLY A 112 0.47 3.92 4.85
C GLY A 112 0.96 4.64 3.60
N GLY A 113 0.33 4.39 2.46
CA GLY A 113 0.72 5.00 1.19
C GLY A 113 0.32 4.21 -0.03
N PHE A 114 0.76 4.70 -1.18
CA PHE A 114 0.55 4.08 -2.48
C PHE A 114 1.77 3.19 -2.79
N LEU A 115 1.61 1.87 -2.70
CA LEU A 115 2.70 0.93 -2.98
C LEU A 115 2.99 0.85 -4.48
N GLU A 116 4.29 0.79 -4.79
CA GLU A 116 4.88 1.07 -6.11
C GLU A 116 4.57 0.08 -7.26
N LYS A 117 4.78 0.66 -8.46
CA LYS A 117 4.67 0.13 -9.84
C LYS A 117 3.26 -0.27 -10.24
N ASN A 118 2.60 0.69 -10.91
CA ASN A 118 1.34 0.51 -11.63
C ASN A 118 1.29 -0.86 -12.29
N HIS A 119 0.55 -1.77 -11.67
CA HIS A 119 0.16 -2.98 -12.36
C HIS A 119 -0.86 -2.59 -13.43
N PRO A 120 -0.82 -3.19 -14.62
CA PRO A 120 -1.82 -2.94 -15.64
C PRO A 120 -3.20 -3.35 -15.09
N GLY A 121 -4.05 -2.35 -14.83
CA GLY A 121 -5.40 -2.56 -14.29
C GLY A 121 -5.77 -1.55 -13.20
N PHE A 122 -7.07 -1.45 -12.92
CA PHE A 122 -7.58 -0.61 -11.85
C PHE A 122 -6.98 -1.04 -10.51
N LEU A 123 -6.40 -0.09 -9.78
CA LEU A 123 -5.87 -0.33 -8.46
C LEU A 123 -6.95 0.04 -7.44
N ASN A 124 -7.52 -0.99 -6.81
CA ASN A 124 -8.41 -0.81 -5.67
C ASN A 124 -7.57 -0.41 -4.46
N TYR A 125 -7.80 0.79 -3.97
CA TYR A 125 -7.28 1.29 -2.71
C TYR A 125 -8.41 1.39 -1.72
N CYS A 126 -8.01 1.54 -0.47
CA CYS A 126 -8.97 1.82 0.57
C CYS A 126 -8.44 2.84 1.55
N ILE A 127 -9.39 3.58 2.11
CA ILE A 127 -9.16 4.49 3.20
C ILE A 127 -9.84 3.95 4.44
N THR A 128 -9.13 3.98 5.56
CA THR A 128 -9.65 3.54 6.86
C THR A 128 -9.43 4.64 7.88
N LYS A 129 -10.38 4.78 8.82
CA LYS A 129 -10.21 5.62 10.01
C LYS A 129 -10.43 4.78 11.26
N ASN A 130 -9.41 4.76 12.12
CA ASN A 130 -9.53 4.21 13.47
C ASN A 130 -9.00 5.25 14.46
N SER A 131 -9.87 5.77 15.32
CA SER A 131 -9.55 6.92 16.16
C SER A 131 -9.11 8.13 15.30
N ASN A 132 -7.97 8.74 15.62
CA ASN A 132 -7.37 9.83 14.85
C ASN A 132 -6.49 9.35 13.70
N ASP A 133 -6.31 8.03 13.53
CA ASP A 133 -5.47 7.47 12.49
C ASP A 133 -6.26 7.26 11.21
N ILE A 134 -5.91 8.02 10.18
CA ILE A 134 -6.38 7.81 8.81
C ILE A 134 -5.26 7.12 8.03
N ARG A 135 -5.64 6.07 7.30
CA ARG A 135 -4.68 5.25 6.56
C ARG A 135 -5.19 4.98 5.16
N ILE A 136 -4.28 5.09 4.19
CA ILE A 136 -4.49 4.61 2.83
C ILE A 136 -3.63 3.36 2.63
N SER A 137 -4.26 2.28 2.19
CA SER A 137 -3.54 1.04 1.88
C SER A 137 -4.14 0.35 0.65
N ARG A 138 -3.28 -0.42 -0.02
CA ARG A 138 -3.68 -1.45 -0.98
C ARG A 138 -3.81 -2.82 -0.31
N ASN A 139 -3.18 -2.98 0.85
CA ASN A 139 -3.01 -4.26 1.50
C ASN A 139 -4.16 -4.55 2.44
N LEU A 140 -4.63 -5.80 2.33
CA LEU A 140 -5.67 -6.35 3.17
C LEU A 140 -5.19 -6.65 4.59
N VAL A 141 -3.89 -6.88 4.77
CA VAL A 141 -3.26 -7.18 6.06
C VAL A 141 -1.86 -6.58 6.12
N SER A 142 -1.53 -5.95 7.25
CA SER A 142 -0.23 -5.37 7.58
C SER A 142 0.31 -5.88 8.91
N LEU A 143 1.64 -5.88 9.07
CA LEU A 143 2.30 -6.10 10.36
C LEU A 143 2.90 -4.78 10.84
N GLU A 144 2.47 -4.31 12.00
CA GLU A 144 2.87 -3.02 12.58
C GLU A 144 3.41 -3.19 13.99
N LEU A 145 4.40 -2.39 14.36
CA LEU A 145 4.84 -2.29 15.74
C LEU A 145 4.02 -1.20 16.43
N ALA A 146 3.40 -1.48 17.58
CA ALA A 146 2.86 -0.39 18.40
C ALA A 146 3.93 0.11 19.37
N SER A 147 3.91 1.42 19.64
CA SER A 147 4.66 1.98 20.75
C SER A 147 4.08 1.50 22.07
N VAL A 148 4.93 1.42 23.09
CA VAL A 148 4.60 1.03 24.48
C VAL A 148 3.49 1.91 25.09
N ASN A 149 3.20 3.07 24.49
CA ASN A 149 2.19 4.03 24.96
C ASN A 149 0.87 4.04 24.14
N GLY A 150 0.63 3.05 23.28
CA GLY A 150 -0.63 2.93 22.53
C GLY A 150 -0.73 3.76 21.23
N ASP A 151 0.26 4.61 20.94
CA ASP A 151 0.39 5.25 19.63
C ASP A 151 1.11 4.32 18.64
N TYR A 152 0.51 4.09 17.47
CA TYR A 152 1.14 3.30 16.40
C TYR A 152 2.30 4.10 15.78
N VAL A 153 3.54 3.68 16.04
CA VAL A 153 4.77 4.34 15.55
C VAL A 153 5.41 3.53 14.43
N VAL A 154 5.81 4.23 13.36
CA VAL A 154 6.40 3.68 12.14
C VAL A 154 7.89 3.27 12.33
N LEU A 155 8.16 1.99 12.04
CA LEU A 155 9.32 1.34 11.38
C LEU A 155 10.79 1.64 11.75
N SER A 156 11.11 2.41 12.79
CA SER A 156 12.51 2.52 13.27
C SER A 156 12.63 2.63 14.78
N SER A 157 11.90 1.78 15.49
CA SER A 157 12.03 1.71 16.94
C SER A 157 13.38 1.08 17.34
N SER A 158 14.14 1.82 18.12
CA SER A 158 15.22 1.29 18.93
C SER A 158 14.62 0.54 20.11
N ILE A 159 14.81 -0.78 20.20
CA ILE A 159 14.32 -1.62 21.31
C ILE A 159 15.53 -1.99 22.19
N LYS A 160 15.43 -1.94 23.52
CA LYS A 160 16.57 -2.36 24.36
C LYS A 160 16.62 -3.88 24.48
N LYS A 161 17.82 -4.43 24.64
CA LYS A 161 18.01 -5.86 24.93
C LYS A 161 17.23 -6.22 26.20
N LYS A 162 16.55 -7.37 26.15
CA LYS A 162 15.64 -7.95 27.16
C LYS A 162 14.25 -7.30 27.24
N ASP A 163 13.99 -6.19 26.57
CA ASP A 163 12.64 -5.62 26.50
C ASP A 163 11.71 -6.54 25.71
N THR A 164 10.44 -6.56 26.13
CA THR A 164 9.36 -7.15 25.36
C THR A 164 8.69 -6.09 24.49
N PHE A 165 8.19 -6.50 23.33
CA PHE A 165 7.46 -5.63 22.41
C PHE A 165 6.35 -6.41 21.70
N THR A 166 5.32 -5.70 21.24
CA THR A 166 4.15 -6.30 20.59
C THR A 166 4.05 -5.82 19.15
N LEU A 167 3.97 -6.77 18.23
CA LEU A 167 3.57 -6.52 16.85
C LEU A 167 2.08 -6.78 16.68
N TYR A 168 1.42 -5.96 15.90
CA TYR A 168 0.01 -6.01 15.60
C TYR A 168 -0.14 -6.43 14.14
N LEU A 169 -0.68 -7.63 13.93
CA LEU A 169 -1.22 -8.00 12.65
C LEU A 169 -2.56 -7.31 12.50
N ARG A 170 -2.64 -6.37 11.57
CA ARG A 170 -3.82 -5.56 11.31
C ARG A 170 -4.39 -5.97 9.96
N SER A 171 -5.71 -6.11 9.87
CA SER A 171 -6.37 -6.18 8.58
C SER A 171 -6.96 -4.83 8.27
N ASP A 172 -6.72 -4.34 7.06
CA ASP A 172 -7.37 -3.14 6.56
C ASP A 172 -8.19 -3.54 5.33
N CYS A 173 -9.45 -3.14 5.25
CA CYS A 173 -10.24 -3.19 4.02
C CYS A 173 -10.62 -4.59 3.52
N VAL A 174 -10.60 -5.57 4.42
CA VAL A 174 -11.28 -6.85 4.22
C VAL A 174 -12.69 -6.71 4.78
N PHE A 175 -13.69 -6.94 3.96
CA PHE A 175 -15.06 -7.04 4.44
C PHE A 175 -15.31 -8.48 4.90
N ASN A 176 -15.86 -8.69 6.10
CA ASN A 176 -16.21 -10.04 6.58
C ASN A 176 -15.01 -11.01 6.65
N LEU A 177 -13.87 -10.51 7.14
CA LEU A 177 -12.70 -11.33 7.36
C LEU A 177 -13.05 -12.55 8.22
N GLN A 178 -12.96 -13.75 7.65
CA GLN A 178 -13.27 -15.00 8.36
C GLN A 178 -12.04 -15.63 8.96
N SER A 179 -10.96 -15.69 8.18
CA SER A 179 -9.70 -16.17 8.68
C SER A 179 -8.51 -15.58 7.96
N VAL A 180 -7.41 -15.50 8.70
CA VAL A 180 -6.09 -15.17 8.17
C VAL A 180 -5.17 -16.35 8.45
N SER A 181 -4.51 -16.86 7.41
CA SER A 181 -3.44 -17.84 7.52
C SER A 181 -2.12 -17.20 7.12
N PHE A 182 -1.04 -17.40 7.87
CA PHE A 182 0.26 -16.85 7.48
C PHE A 182 1.45 -17.53 8.16
N ASP A 183 2.62 -17.36 7.54
CA ASP A 183 3.93 -17.78 8.03
C ASP A 183 4.67 -16.59 8.66
N LEU A 184 4.85 -16.61 9.97
CA LEU A 184 5.64 -15.64 10.71
C LEU A 184 7.12 -16.00 10.63
N VAL A 185 7.92 -15.06 10.13
CA VAL A 185 9.34 -15.23 9.88
C VAL A 185 10.14 -14.20 10.66
N TYR A 186 11.00 -14.63 11.57
CA TYR A 186 11.80 -13.71 12.40
C TYR A 186 13.25 -14.18 12.57
N SER A 187 14.13 -13.22 12.90
CA SER A 187 15.54 -13.47 13.17
C SER A 187 15.77 -14.10 14.56
N PRO A 188 16.85 -14.86 14.78
CA PRO A 188 17.16 -15.47 16.08
C PRO A 188 17.53 -14.45 17.18
N LYS A 189 17.61 -13.15 16.85
CA LYS A 189 17.87 -12.08 17.82
C LYS A 189 16.63 -11.72 18.65
N VAL A 190 15.47 -12.24 18.26
CA VAL A 190 14.22 -12.09 19.00
C VAL A 190 13.61 -13.46 19.27
N SER A 191 12.98 -13.61 20.43
CA SER A 191 12.18 -14.79 20.76
C SER A 191 10.70 -14.43 20.77
N PHE A 192 9.91 -15.23 20.06
CA PHE A 192 8.47 -15.17 20.12
C PHE A 192 7.98 -15.66 21.48
N GLN A 193 7.19 -14.82 22.17
CA GLN A 193 6.68 -15.11 23.52
C GLN A 193 5.25 -15.64 23.47
N GLY A 194 4.43 -15.18 22.52
CA GLY A 194 3.06 -15.62 22.39
C GLY A 194 2.24 -14.77 21.42
N ALA A 195 1.00 -15.20 21.20
CA ALA A 195 0.02 -14.44 20.42
C ALA A 195 -1.29 -14.29 21.19
N LYS A 196 -1.92 -13.13 21.08
CA LYS A 196 -3.23 -12.82 21.68
C LYS A 196 -4.17 -12.24 20.63
N VAL A 197 -5.43 -12.65 20.65
CA VAL A 197 -6.48 -12.00 19.85
C VAL A 197 -7.07 -10.86 20.70
N PRO A 198 -7.14 -9.62 20.20
CA PRO A 198 -7.74 -8.51 20.94
C PRO A 198 -9.18 -8.81 21.35
N ASP A 199 -9.54 -8.41 22.58
CA ASP A 199 -10.85 -8.70 23.18
C ASP A 199 -12.04 -8.05 22.43
N THR A 200 -11.77 -7.12 21.50
CA THR A 200 -12.77 -6.36 20.73
C THR A 200 -13.52 -7.17 19.66
N HIS A 201 -13.11 -8.42 19.35
CA HIS A 201 -13.57 -9.14 18.16
C HIS A 201 -14.06 -10.59 18.42
N LEU A 202 -14.67 -10.81 19.59
CA LEU A 202 -14.98 -12.13 20.12
C LEU A 202 -16.11 -12.90 19.37
N SER A 203 -15.70 -13.78 18.46
CA SER A 203 -16.21 -15.17 18.41
C SER A 203 -15.27 -16.10 17.63
N ALA A 204 -13.96 -15.94 17.78
CA ALA A 204 -12.98 -16.85 17.19
C ALA A 204 -13.16 -18.29 17.72
N VAL A 205 -13.29 -19.28 16.83
CA VAL A 205 -13.45 -20.70 17.16
C VAL A 205 -12.17 -21.43 16.76
N ALA A 206 -11.40 -21.92 17.74
CA ALA A 206 -10.25 -22.78 17.50
C ALA A 206 -10.60 -24.23 17.86
N ASN A 207 -10.36 -25.15 16.92
CA ASN A 207 -10.27 -26.57 17.21
C ASN A 207 -8.78 -26.91 17.39
N SER A 208 -8.43 -27.43 18.57
CA SER A 208 -7.10 -27.92 18.91
C SER A 208 -7.04 -29.44 18.71
N ILE A 209 -5.96 -29.94 18.12
CA ILE A 209 -5.55 -31.34 18.20
C ILE A 209 -4.25 -31.36 19.04
N ASN A 210 -4.42 -31.63 20.34
CA ASN A 210 -3.48 -32.21 21.30
C ASN A 210 -2.05 -31.62 21.46
N ASP A 211 -1.84 -30.63 22.35
CA ASP A 211 -0.69 -30.56 23.30
C ASP A 211 -0.80 -29.38 24.33
N PRO A 212 0.04 -29.22 25.39
CA PRO A 212 -0.36 -28.78 26.73
C PRO A 212 -0.23 -27.27 26.95
N LEU A 213 0.00 -26.49 25.89
CA LEU A 213 -0.01 -25.00 25.91
C LEU A 213 -1.43 -24.41 25.90
N SER A 214 -2.46 -25.27 25.93
CA SER A 214 -3.89 -24.94 25.88
C SER A 214 -4.41 -24.05 27.02
N LYS A 215 -3.61 -23.76 28.06
CA LYS A 215 -4.00 -22.85 29.15
C LYS A 215 -3.75 -21.36 28.88
N TRP A 216 -2.90 -21.01 27.91
CA TRP A 216 -2.57 -19.61 27.59
C TRP A 216 -3.22 -19.12 26.27
N MET A 217 -3.84 -20.02 25.50
CA MET A 217 -4.30 -19.72 24.15
C MET A 217 -5.82 -19.81 24.03
N GLY A 218 -6.49 -18.68 24.25
CA GLY A 218 -7.83 -18.47 23.73
C GLY A 218 -7.78 -18.32 22.20
N LYS A 219 -8.47 -19.20 21.49
CA LYS A 219 -9.15 -18.94 20.20
C LYS A 219 -8.32 -18.67 18.93
N ALA A 220 -7.00 -18.80 18.92
CA ALA A 220 -6.19 -18.87 17.68
C ALA A 220 -5.81 -20.34 17.35
N GLY A 221 -5.94 -20.77 16.10
CA GLY A 221 -5.77 -22.16 15.66
C GLY A 221 -4.44 -22.43 14.93
N TYR A 222 -3.95 -23.66 15.10
CA TYR A 222 -2.80 -24.33 14.49
C TYR A 222 -1.42 -23.65 14.65
N TYR A 223 -0.45 -24.42 15.19
CA TYR A 223 0.92 -24.01 15.44
C TYR A 223 1.87 -25.12 14.96
N THR A 224 2.73 -24.81 14.01
CA THR A 224 3.92 -25.63 13.73
C THR A 224 5.12 -24.71 13.72
N SER A 225 5.98 -24.82 14.73
CA SER A 225 7.27 -24.14 14.74
C SER A 225 8.34 -25.09 14.24
N SER A 226 9.00 -24.72 13.14
CA SER A 226 10.29 -25.30 12.78
C SER A 226 11.33 -24.19 12.81
N CYS A 227 12.18 -24.17 13.84
CA CYS A 227 13.40 -23.37 13.85
C CYS A 227 14.56 -24.30 13.47
N SER A 228 15.19 -24.05 12.32
CA SER A 228 16.38 -24.81 11.93
C SER A 228 17.58 -24.36 12.78
N ALA A 229 18.27 -25.29 13.43
CA ALA A 229 19.34 -25.01 14.38
C ALA A 229 20.68 -24.57 13.72
N SER A 230 20.78 -24.52 12.39
CA SER A 230 21.98 -23.99 11.73
C SER A 230 21.94 -22.46 11.66
N SER A 231 23.07 -21.86 12.00
CA SER A 231 23.36 -20.49 12.45
C SER A 231 22.98 -19.32 11.52
N ALA A 232 22.11 -19.52 10.54
CA ALA A 232 21.62 -18.49 9.63
C ALA A 232 20.11 -18.54 9.35
N LEU A 233 19.35 -19.47 9.95
CA LEU A 233 18.00 -19.79 9.49
C LEU A 233 16.89 -19.20 10.37
N ARG A 234 16.00 -18.50 9.68
CA ARG A 234 14.79 -17.86 10.22
C ARG A 234 13.89 -18.90 10.87
N CYS A 235 13.26 -18.56 11.99
CA CYS A 235 12.15 -19.36 12.51
C CYS A 235 10.92 -19.13 11.65
N ASN A 236 10.18 -20.19 11.31
CA ASN A 236 8.89 -20.10 10.66
C ASN A 236 7.80 -20.64 11.59
N GLN A 237 6.69 -19.91 11.71
CA GLN A 237 5.50 -20.33 12.45
C GLN A 237 4.26 -20.06 11.62
N MET A 238 3.46 -21.10 11.38
CA MET A 238 2.16 -20.95 10.72
C MET A 238 1.09 -20.57 11.75
N PHE A 239 0.28 -19.58 11.43
CA PHE A 239 -0.89 -19.16 12.22
C PHE A 239 -2.15 -19.28 11.38
N ILE A 240 -3.25 -19.79 11.96
CA ILE A 240 -4.60 -19.72 11.38
C ILE A 240 -5.53 -19.06 12.39
N VAL A 241 -5.86 -17.80 12.15
CA VAL A 241 -6.77 -17.05 13.00
C VAL A 241 -8.16 -17.14 12.41
N LYS A 242 -9.07 -17.91 13.01
CA LYS A 242 -10.50 -17.91 12.64
C LYS A 242 -11.21 -16.85 13.46
N LEU A 243 -11.83 -15.89 12.80
CA LEU A 243 -12.53 -14.79 13.42
C LEU A 243 -14.02 -15.09 13.62
N GLY A 244 -14.63 -14.36 14.54
CA GLY A 244 -16.02 -14.58 14.95
C GLY A 244 -17.08 -14.19 13.94
N LYS A 245 -18.33 -14.55 14.25
CA LYS A 245 -19.49 -14.15 13.45
C LYS A 245 -19.75 -12.66 13.69
N GLY A 246 -19.20 -11.83 12.82
CA GLY A 246 -19.46 -10.39 12.75
C GLY A 246 -18.73 -9.80 11.54
N PRO A 247 -19.23 -8.70 10.96
CA PRO A 247 -18.48 -7.98 9.93
C PRO A 247 -17.25 -7.38 10.59
N LEU A 248 -16.15 -8.12 10.61
CA LEU A 248 -14.86 -7.54 10.92
C LEU A 248 -14.50 -6.67 9.73
N GLY A 249 -14.52 -5.36 9.99
CA GLY A 249 -13.91 -4.38 9.13
C GLY A 249 -12.40 -4.34 9.37
N SER A 250 -11.82 -3.15 9.25
CA SER A 250 -10.42 -2.89 9.51
C SER A 250 -10.12 -2.85 11.01
N GLY A 251 -9.03 -3.47 11.43
CA GLY A 251 -8.67 -3.54 12.84
C GLY A 251 -7.52 -4.51 13.12
N VAL A 252 -7.11 -4.57 14.39
CA VAL A 252 -6.11 -5.53 14.85
C VAL A 252 -6.73 -6.92 14.85
N VAL A 253 -6.09 -7.84 14.12
CA VAL A 253 -6.45 -9.26 14.03
C VAL A 253 -5.72 -10.05 15.11
N LEU A 254 -4.44 -9.75 15.33
CA LEU A 254 -3.58 -10.51 16.23
C LEU A 254 -2.49 -9.62 16.85
N GLU A 255 -2.23 -9.81 18.13
CA GLU A 255 -1.09 -9.27 18.88
C GLU A 255 -0.04 -10.37 18.99
N LEU A 256 1.19 -10.10 18.55
CA LEU A 256 2.33 -11.01 18.57
C LEU A 256 3.38 -10.42 19.52
N GLU A 257 3.61 -11.09 20.64
CA GLU A 257 4.57 -10.66 21.65
C GLU A 257 5.95 -11.27 21.38
N PHE A 258 6.98 -10.42 21.45
CA PHE A 258 8.37 -10.80 21.26
C PHE A 258 9.24 -10.25 22.38
N LYS A 259 10.41 -10.87 22.56
CA LYS A 259 11.47 -10.39 23.45
C LYS A 259 12.76 -10.21 22.66
N ALA A 260 13.45 -9.10 22.89
CA ALA A 260 14.73 -8.79 22.26
C ALA A 260 15.88 -9.51 22.99
N ASP A 261 16.41 -10.59 22.42
CA ASP A 261 17.44 -11.42 23.09
C ASP A 261 18.87 -10.98 22.77
N GLN A 262 19.11 -10.46 21.56
CA GLN A 262 20.45 -10.11 21.08
C GLN A 262 20.48 -8.72 20.42
N ILE A 263 21.61 -8.02 20.55
CA ILE A 263 21.83 -6.68 19.99
C ILE A 263 21.96 -6.74 18.46
N GLY A 264 21.51 -5.68 17.79
CA GLY A 264 21.66 -5.44 16.36
C GLY A 264 20.35 -5.45 15.59
N ASP A 265 20.44 -5.34 14.27
CA ASP A 265 19.26 -5.30 13.40
C ASP A 265 18.59 -6.67 13.32
N SER A 266 17.26 -6.67 13.40
CA SER A 266 16.41 -7.85 13.26
C SER A 266 15.25 -7.53 12.32
N ASP A 267 14.94 -8.50 11.45
CA ASP A 267 13.78 -8.47 10.58
C ASP A 267 12.74 -9.45 11.11
N ILE A 268 11.49 -9.00 11.25
CA ILE A 268 10.32 -9.82 11.54
C ILE A 268 9.33 -9.57 10.44
N GLY A 269 8.77 -10.59 9.79
CA GLY A 269 7.81 -10.39 8.73
C GLY A 269 6.88 -11.56 8.51
N VAL A 270 5.92 -11.35 7.62
CA VAL A 270 4.90 -12.33 7.27
C VAL A 270 5.14 -12.86 5.85
N ARG A 271 4.96 -14.16 5.66
CA ARG A 271 4.96 -14.86 4.37
C ARG A 271 3.68 -15.68 4.21
N ASN A 272 3.42 -16.14 2.98
CA ASN A 272 2.31 -17.06 2.67
C ASN A 272 0.98 -16.61 3.29
N LEU A 273 0.72 -15.30 3.26
CA LEU A 273 -0.48 -14.72 3.83
C LEU A 273 -1.67 -15.06 2.94
N GLU A 274 -2.62 -15.80 3.49
CA GLU A 274 -3.90 -16.12 2.87
C GLU A 274 -5.03 -15.51 3.70
N VAL A 275 -5.93 -14.82 3.03
CA VAL A 275 -7.09 -14.18 3.64
C VAL A 275 -8.35 -14.81 3.07
N ILE A 276 -9.21 -15.34 3.93
CA ILE A 276 -10.49 -15.94 3.53
C ILE A 276 -11.61 -14.94 3.83
N ASP A 277 -12.26 -14.46 2.77
CA ASP A 277 -13.45 -13.61 2.79
C ASP A 277 -14.67 -14.42 2.34
N ASN A 278 -15.74 -14.36 3.13
CA ASN A 278 -17.00 -15.06 2.91
C ASN A 278 -17.74 -14.69 1.61
N LYS A 279 -17.51 -13.47 1.09
CA LYS A 279 -18.17 -12.98 -0.13
C LYS A 279 -17.42 -13.34 -1.40
N ILE A 280 -16.13 -13.64 -1.27
CA ILE A 280 -15.24 -13.94 -2.38
C ILE A 280 -15.06 -15.46 -2.37
N GLY A 281 -15.92 -16.17 -3.10
CA GLY A 281 -15.85 -17.64 -3.18
C GLY A 281 -14.45 -18.13 -3.58
N PRO A 282 -14.11 -19.41 -3.34
CA PRO A 282 -12.77 -19.97 -3.52
C PRO A 282 -12.19 -19.86 -4.94
N ASN A 283 -13.00 -19.45 -5.92
CA ASN A 283 -12.65 -19.31 -7.33
C ASN A 283 -12.53 -17.86 -7.80
N SER A 284 -12.63 -16.85 -6.92
CA SER A 284 -12.33 -15.48 -7.33
C SER A 284 -10.81 -15.32 -7.44
N PRO A 285 -10.25 -14.90 -8.58
CA PRO A 285 -8.81 -14.74 -8.78
C PRO A 285 -8.33 -13.49 -8.04
N GLY A 286 -8.30 -13.58 -6.71
CA GLY A 286 -7.83 -12.55 -5.79
C GLY A 286 -6.61 -13.06 -5.04
N TYR A 287 -5.63 -13.64 -5.74
CA TYR A 287 -4.29 -13.79 -5.17
C TYR A 287 -3.72 -12.38 -5.01
N ILE A 288 -4.03 -11.76 -3.88
CA ILE A 288 -3.49 -10.45 -3.53
C ILE A 288 -2.09 -10.76 -3.04
N PRO A 289 -1.04 -10.35 -3.78
CA PRO A 289 0.31 -10.70 -3.42
C PRO A 289 0.56 -10.23 -1.98
N PRO A 290 1.12 -11.08 -1.11
CA PRO A 290 1.45 -10.68 0.24
C PRO A 290 2.36 -9.47 0.10
N SER A 291 1.91 -8.30 0.57
CA SER A 291 2.85 -7.22 0.78
C SER A 291 3.87 -7.76 1.76
N SER A 292 5.13 -7.82 1.36
CA SER A 292 6.24 -8.25 2.20
C SER A 292 6.44 -7.22 3.31
N GLN A 293 5.52 -7.19 4.26
CA GLN A 293 5.54 -6.28 5.38
C GLN A 293 6.27 -6.99 6.51
N GLY A 294 7.58 -6.77 6.49
CA GLY A 294 8.40 -6.99 7.65
C GLY A 294 8.60 -5.69 8.41
N VAL A 295 8.67 -5.79 9.73
CA VAL A 295 9.18 -4.75 10.61
C VAL A 295 10.68 -4.97 10.77
N LYS A 296 11.45 -3.94 10.47
CA LYS A 296 12.87 -3.86 10.83
C LYS A 296 12.98 -3.19 12.19
N ILE A 297 13.68 -3.83 13.12
CA ILE A 297 13.94 -3.29 14.46
C ILE A 297 15.45 -3.23 14.70
N ASN A 298 15.89 -2.18 15.38
CA ASN A 298 17.28 -2.03 15.83
C ASN A 298 17.32 -2.30 17.34
N ILE A 299 17.95 -3.41 17.75
CA ILE A 299 18.06 -3.76 19.16
C ILE A 299 19.34 -3.14 19.72
N LYS A 300 19.22 -2.27 20.72
CA LYS A 300 20.34 -1.60 21.40
C LYS A 300 20.63 -2.22 22.76
N SER A 301 21.81 -1.91 23.30
CA SER A 301 22.23 -2.33 24.64
C SER A 301 21.33 -1.75 25.74
#